data_AF-A0A7Y1ZJ50-F1
#
_entry.id   AF-A0A7Y1ZJ50-F1
#
_cell.length_a   1.000
_cell.length_b   1.000
_cell.length_c   1.000
_cell.angle_alpha   90.00
_cell.angle_beta   90.00
_cell.angle_gamma   90.00
#
_symmetry.space_group_name_H-M   'P 1'
#
loop_
_entity.id
_entity.type
_entity.pdbx_description
1 polymer ?
#
loop_
_entity_poly.entity_id
_entity_poly.type
_entity_poly.pdbx_seq_one_letter_code
_entity_poly.pdbx_strand_id
1 'polypeptide(L)'
;MRIFYDRLSGALWVALVSLLVLLAIYVSLGRLLTANLAAYREPILQELNVRAPFTVEAESMSGTWRSFSPYIVMRDLRLSFPEQDLPPLAFSEGRIRIDVLNSLRTGTLQVRRVELTALKLRGELDASGAFQLTGFGSGQGTGAQWLEEFLLNIESLKLTDNRLSLGLPDGARREFALDLLLERESSRRKLQAKLESTAGATITWLAEGVGNPFTPDEFDGRAYARVVTSDLGAMQALLPPDIPLRMDGAGEVQLWLDINDGEPVLAAHLDARDLDLTGTSGDW
;
A
#
# COMPACT_ATOMS: atom_id res chain seq x y z
N MET A 1 -34.79 -37.72 27.17
CA MET A 1 -34.33 -36.38 26.75
C MET A 1 -33.37 -35.71 27.75
N ARG A 2 -33.63 -35.72 29.07
CA ARG A 2 -32.77 -35.08 30.11
C ARG A 2 -31.30 -35.55 30.16
N ILE A 3 -31.04 -36.86 30.10
CA ILE A 3 -29.68 -37.44 30.17
C ILE A 3 -28.78 -36.98 29.00
N PHE A 4 -29.39 -36.69 27.84
CA PHE A 4 -28.66 -36.20 26.66
C PHE A 4 -28.23 -34.74 26.85
N TYR A 5 -29.08 -33.91 27.48
CA TYR A 5 -28.75 -32.53 27.83
C TYR A 5 -27.65 -32.44 28.90
N ASP A 6 -27.67 -33.31 29.91
CA ASP A 6 -26.65 -33.30 30.97
C ASP A 6 -25.28 -33.73 30.42
N ARG A 7 -25.23 -34.74 29.54
CA ARG A 7 -23.98 -35.14 28.86
C ARG A 7 -23.50 -34.11 27.84
N LEU A 8 -24.42 -33.48 27.09
CA LEU A 8 -24.08 -32.44 26.14
C LEU A 8 -23.56 -31.18 26.86
N SER A 9 -24.17 -30.79 27.98
CA SER A 9 -23.71 -29.67 28.79
C SER A 9 -22.33 -29.93 29.42
N GLY A 10 -22.08 -31.13 29.93
CA GLY A 10 -20.77 -31.53 30.44
C GLY A 10 -19.69 -31.58 29.34
N ALA A 11 -20.02 -32.11 28.17
CA ALA A 11 -19.12 -32.14 27.01
C ALA A 11 -18.83 -30.73 26.49
N LEU A 12 -19.84 -29.86 26.39
CA LEU A 12 -19.67 -28.46 26.03
C LEU A 12 -18.81 -27.71 27.04
N TRP A 13 -18.98 -27.97 28.33
CA TRP A 13 -18.15 -27.38 29.38
C TRP A 13 -16.69 -27.82 29.27
N VAL A 14 -16.43 -29.12 29.12
CA VAL A 14 -15.07 -29.64 28.93
C VAL A 14 -14.44 -29.11 27.63
N ALA A 15 -15.22 -29.00 26.55
CA ALA A 15 -14.76 -28.40 25.31
C ALA A 15 -14.41 -26.91 25.48
N LEU A 16 -15.24 -26.16 26.19
CA LEU A 16 -15.02 -24.74 26.48
C LEU A 16 -13.79 -24.54 27.36
N VAL A 17 -13.64 -25.31 28.44
CA VAL A 17 -12.45 -25.26 29.30
C VAL A 17 -11.20 -25.66 28.54
N SER A 18 -11.25 -26.74 27.76
CA SER A 18 -10.12 -27.17 26.91
C SER A 18 -9.74 -26.08 25.90
N LEU A 19 -10.72 -25.44 25.26
CA LEU A 19 -10.49 -24.33 24.33
C LEU A 19 -9.82 -23.15 25.02
N LEU A 20 -10.25 -22.79 26.23
CA LEU A 20 -9.63 -21.73 27.02
C LEU A 20 -8.18 -22.06 27.40
N VAL A 21 -7.90 -23.30 27.81
CA VAL A 21 -6.53 -23.75 28.13
C VAL A 21 -5.64 -23.70 26.89
N LEU A 22 -6.11 -24.20 25.75
CA LEU A 22 -5.38 -24.13 24.48
C LEU A 22 -5.11 -22.69 24.07
N LEU A 23 -6.10 -21.80 24.22
CA LEU A 23 -5.93 -20.38 23.94
C LEU A 23 -4.90 -19.74 24.88
N ALA A 24 -4.88 -20.10 26.16
CA ALA A 24 -3.91 -19.62 27.13
C ALA A 24 -2.48 -20.08 26.79
N ILE A 25 -2.32 -21.35 26.41
CA ILE A 25 -1.03 -21.90 25.94
C ILE A 25 -0.57 -21.16 24.68
N TYR A 26 -1.47 -20.99 23.70
CA TYR A 26 -1.21 -20.26 22.46
C TYR A 26 -0.70 -18.84 22.73
N VAL A 27 -1.41 -18.06 23.55
CA VAL A 27 -1.02 -16.68 23.89
C VAL A 27 0.29 -16.65 24.65
N SER A 28 0.50 -17.57 25.59
CA SER A 28 1.73 -17.63 26.41
C SER A 28 2.95 -17.98 25.57
N LEU A 29 2.86 -19.01 24.74
CA LEU A 29 3.93 -19.43 23.84
C LEU A 29 4.21 -18.35 22.80
N GLY A 30 3.16 -17.76 22.22
CA GLY A 30 3.29 -16.66 21.27
C GLY A 30 3.99 -15.44 21.86
N ARG A 31 3.65 -15.06 23.09
CA ARG A 31 4.33 -13.97 23.82
C ARG A 31 5.79 -14.31 24.10
N LEU A 32 6.10 -15.56 24.47
CA LEU A 32 7.47 -16.02 24.67
C LEU A 32 8.28 -15.96 23.36
N LEU A 33 7.73 -16.43 22.24
CA LEU A 33 8.39 -16.40 20.94
C LEU A 33 8.63 -14.98 20.45
N THR A 34 7.63 -14.10 20.58
CA THR A 34 7.78 -12.68 20.19
C THR A 34 8.80 -11.93 21.05
N ALA A 35 8.84 -12.20 22.36
CA ALA A 35 9.85 -11.61 23.24
C ALA A 35 11.29 -12.01 22.88
N ASN A 36 11.48 -13.22 22.33
CA ASN A 36 12.78 -13.73 21.90
C ASN A 36 13.05 -13.57 20.40
N LEU A 37 12.19 -12.86 19.67
CA LEU A 37 12.25 -12.78 18.20
C LEU A 37 13.57 -12.17 17.70
N ALA A 38 14.18 -11.27 18.48
CA ALA A 38 15.47 -10.67 18.16
C ALA A 38 16.59 -11.72 17.99
N ALA A 39 16.55 -12.81 18.77
CA ALA A 39 17.53 -13.91 18.67
C ALA A 39 17.36 -14.75 17.39
N TYR A 40 16.17 -14.72 16.77
CA TYR A 40 15.84 -15.46 15.55
C TYR A 40 15.88 -14.56 14.30
N ARG A 41 16.47 -13.37 14.37
CA ARG A 41 16.54 -12.43 13.25
C ARG A 41 17.17 -13.01 11.99
N GLU A 42 18.39 -13.50 12.10
CA GLU A 42 19.13 -14.05 10.97
C GLU A 42 18.38 -15.18 10.26
N PRO A 43 17.90 -16.24 10.94
CA PRO A 43 17.18 -17.31 10.26
C PRO A 43 15.84 -16.85 9.67
N ILE A 44 15.16 -15.87 10.26
CA ILE A 44 13.92 -15.30 9.70
C ILE A 44 14.22 -14.52 8.41
N LEU A 45 15.23 -13.65 8.42
CA LEU A 45 15.62 -12.88 7.24
C LEU A 45 16.12 -13.79 6.11
N GLN A 46 16.85 -14.86 6.44
CA GLN A 46 17.28 -15.86 5.45
C GLN A 46 16.08 -16.55 4.78
N GLU A 47 15.10 -17.02 5.56
CA GLU A 47 13.91 -17.68 5.02
C GLU A 47 13.05 -16.72 4.18
N LEU A 48 12.96 -15.44 4.58
CA LEU A 48 12.28 -14.41 3.79
C LEU A 48 12.99 -14.18 2.45
N ASN A 49 14.32 -14.07 2.45
CA ASN A 49 15.12 -13.78 1.25
C ASN A 49 15.19 -14.96 0.27
N VAL A 50 14.95 -16.20 0.73
CA VAL A 50 14.83 -17.37 -0.15
C VAL A 50 13.50 -17.39 -0.92
N ARG A 51 12.43 -16.83 -0.33
CA ARG A 51 11.07 -16.91 -0.88
C ARG A 51 10.60 -15.62 -1.54
N ALA A 52 11.20 -14.48 -1.19
CA ALA A 52 10.86 -13.19 -1.77
C ALA A 52 11.72 -12.91 -3.02
N PRO A 53 11.19 -12.20 -4.03
CA PRO A 53 11.98 -11.74 -5.17
C PRO A 53 12.92 -10.56 -4.83
N PHE A 54 13.07 -10.24 -3.54
CA PHE A 54 13.89 -9.15 -3.02
C PHE A 54 14.60 -9.57 -1.74
N THR A 55 15.73 -8.92 -1.48
CA THR A 55 16.50 -9.05 -0.25
C THR A 55 16.01 -8.03 0.76
N VAL A 56 15.56 -8.53 1.92
CA VAL A 56 15.20 -7.74 3.09
C VAL A 56 16.38 -7.67 4.03
N GLU A 57 16.85 -6.46 4.30
CA GLU A 57 17.74 -6.15 5.41
C GLU A 57 17.00 -5.29 6.42
N ALA A 58 17.19 -5.56 7.71
CA ALA A 58 16.70 -4.72 8.81
C ALA A 58 17.84 -4.55 9.79
N GLU A 59 18.10 -3.36 10.33
CA GLU A 59 19.13 -3.17 11.37
C GLU A 59 18.73 -3.86 12.67
N SER A 60 17.46 -3.69 13.06
CA SER A 60 16.90 -4.33 14.24
C SER A 60 15.53 -4.91 13.95
N MET A 61 15.21 -6.00 14.66
CA MET A 61 13.91 -6.64 14.60
C MET A 61 13.46 -6.99 16.01
N SER A 62 12.21 -6.69 16.33
CA SER A 62 11.59 -6.97 17.61
C SER A 62 10.20 -7.56 17.41
N GLY A 63 9.79 -8.43 18.32
CA GLY A 63 8.43 -8.97 18.35
C GLY A 63 7.64 -8.27 19.44
N THR A 64 6.42 -7.83 19.12
CA THR A 64 5.44 -7.42 20.12
C THR A 64 4.18 -8.26 19.97
N TRP A 65 3.53 -8.57 21.08
CA TRP A 65 2.25 -9.25 21.08
C TRP A 65 1.14 -8.26 21.38
N ARG A 66 0.14 -8.13 20.50
CA ARG A 66 -1.04 -7.29 20.74
C ARG A 66 -2.31 -8.11 20.62
N SER A 67 -3.12 -8.10 21.67
CA SER A 67 -4.33 -8.93 21.82
C SER A 67 -4.02 -10.42 21.60
N PHE A 68 -4.39 -10.99 20.45
CA PHE A 68 -4.19 -12.40 20.10
C PHE A 68 -3.34 -12.57 18.84
N SER A 69 -2.48 -11.59 18.50
CA SER A 69 -1.63 -11.72 17.33
C SER A 69 -0.23 -11.17 17.54
N PRO A 70 0.78 -11.84 16.97
CA PRO A 70 2.15 -11.35 16.93
C PRO A 70 2.28 -10.24 15.90
N TYR A 71 3.07 -9.24 16.28
CA TYR A 71 3.54 -8.17 15.42
C TYR A 71 5.06 -8.25 15.38
N ILE A 72 5.61 -8.14 14.17
CA ILE A 72 7.03 -8.03 13.92
C ILE A 72 7.29 -6.57 13.58
N VAL A 73 8.17 -5.93 14.33
CA VAL A 73 8.60 -4.54 14.11
C VAL A 73 10.05 -4.57 13.69
N MET A 74 10.32 -4.08 12.49
CA MET A 74 11.65 -3.96 11.93
C MET A 74 12.00 -2.48 11.78
N ARG A 75 13.22 -2.11 12.14
CA ARG A 75 13.72 -0.73 12.01
C ARG A 75 14.87 -0.67 11.04
N ASP A 76 14.96 0.46 10.36
CA ASP A 76 15.99 0.76 9.36
C ASP A 76 16.07 -0.36 8.31
N LEU A 77 14.91 -0.58 7.69
CA LEU A 77 14.71 -1.57 6.65
C LEU A 77 15.33 -1.08 5.34
N ARG A 78 15.97 -2.00 4.63
CA ARG A 78 16.37 -1.84 3.23
C ARG A 78 15.87 -3.00 2.42
N LEU A 79 15.17 -2.71 1.32
CA LEU A 79 14.77 -3.70 0.32
C LEU A 79 15.62 -3.48 -0.93
N SER A 80 16.35 -4.50 -1.35
CA SER A 80 17.10 -4.51 -2.60
C SER A 80 16.59 -5.61 -3.52
N PHE A 81 16.54 -5.35 -4.82
CA PHE A 81 16.05 -6.30 -5.82
C PHE A 81 17.28 -6.82 -6.58
N PRO A 82 17.88 -7.95 -6.20
CA PRO A 82 19.19 -8.35 -6.74
C PRO A 82 19.19 -8.61 -8.26
N GLU A 83 18.04 -8.91 -8.86
CA GLU A 83 17.88 -9.07 -10.31
C GLU A 83 17.85 -7.74 -11.07
N GLN A 84 17.66 -6.62 -10.37
CA GLN A 84 17.55 -5.28 -10.96
C GLN A 84 18.63 -4.40 -10.34
N ASP A 85 19.55 -3.82 -11.14
CA ASP A 85 20.60 -2.92 -10.64
C ASP A 85 20.01 -1.56 -10.20
N LEU A 86 19.13 -1.61 -9.20
CA LEU A 86 18.30 -0.53 -8.71
C LEU A 86 18.71 -0.16 -7.28
N PRO A 87 18.63 1.13 -6.93
CA PRO A 87 18.93 1.58 -5.58
C PRO A 87 17.95 0.94 -4.58
N PRO A 88 18.43 0.57 -3.37
CA PRO A 88 17.59 -0.03 -2.35
C PRO A 88 16.52 0.95 -1.85
N LEU A 89 15.32 0.43 -1.60
CA LEU A 89 14.26 1.15 -0.92
C LEU A 89 14.54 1.17 0.57
N ALA A 90 14.49 2.34 1.20
CA ALA A 90 14.78 2.50 2.62
C ALA A 90 13.53 2.93 3.39
N PHE A 91 13.32 2.31 4.55
CA PHE A 91 12.19 2.55 5.46
C PHE A 91 12.73 2.72 6.88
N SER A 92 12.20 3.67 7.64
CA SER A 92 12.60 3.83 9.04
C SER A 92 11.99 2.75 9.93
N GLU A 93 10.73 2.39 9.68
CA GLU A 93 10.06 1.34 10.45
C GLU A 93 9.05 0.58 9.57
N GLY A 94 9.04 -0.74 9.69
CA GLY A 94 8.01 -1.60 9.12
C GLY A 94 7.42 -2.51 10.19
N ARG A 95 6.09 -2.51 10.30
CA ARG A 95 5.34 -3.37 11.21
C ARG A 95 4.50 -4.35 10.41
N ILE A 96 4.60 -5.63 10.78
CA ILE A 96 3.92 -6.71 10.10
C ILE A 96 3.11 -7.50 11.13
N ARG A 97 1.80 -7.66 10.87
CA ARG A 97 0.94 -8.55 11.63
C ARG A 97 0.80 -9.88 10.90
N ILE A 98 1.16 -10.97 11.58
CA ILE A 98 1.04 -12.34 11.04
C ILE A 98 -0.32 -12.94 11.41
N ASP A 99 -0.95 -13.62 10.45
CA ASP A 99 -2.11 -14.47 10.71
C ASP A 99 -1.64 -15.88 11.08
N VAL A 100 -1.48 -16.13 12.38
CA VAL A 100 -0.91 -17.40 12.86
C VAL A 100 -1.80 -18.59 12.52
N LEU A 101 -3.12 -18.45 12.62
CA LEU A 101 -4.06 -19.55 12.36
C LEU A 101 -4.02 -19.93 10.88
N ASN A 102 -4.12 -18.94 9.99
CA ASN A 102 -4.01 -19.21 8.56
C ASN A 102 -2.62 -19.72 8.21
N SER A 103 -1.56 -19.19 8.82
CA SER A 103 -0.19 -19.67 8.55
C SER A 103 0.01 -21.14 8.92
N LEU A 104 -0.54 -21.57 10.06
CA LEU A 104 -0.50 -22.98 10.47
C LEU A 104 -1.35 -23.86 9.56
N ARG A 105 -2.51 -23.35 9.12
CA ARG A 105 -3.41 -24.08 8.21
C ARG A 105 -2.80 -24.29 6.83
N THR A 106 -2.12 -23.27 6.28
CA THR A 106 -1.53 -23.33 4.94
C THR A 106 -0.08 -23.84 4.94
N GLY A 107 0.57 -23.91 6.10
CA GLY A 107 1.99 -24.21 6.21
C GLY A 107 2.91 -23.12 5.65
N THR A 108 2.37 -21.93 5.39
CA THR A 108 3.08 -20.79 4.80
C THR A 108 2.88 -19.54 5.64
N LEU A 109 3.87 -18.66 5.72
CA LEU A 109 3.72 -17.43 6.51
C LEU A 109 2.71 -16.49 5.84
N GLN A 110 1.58 -16.24 6.51
CA GLN A 110 0.51 -15.38 6.02
C GLN A 110 0.56 -14.02 6.72
N VAL A 111 0.80 -12.98 5.92
CA VAL A 111 0.80 -11.59 6.39
C VAL A 111 -0.60 -11.00 6.24
N ARG A 112 -1.11 -10.40 7.31
CA ARG A 112 -2.47 -9.83 7.33
C ARG A 112 -2.47 -8.33 7.24
N ARG A 113 -1.57 -7.67 7.97
CA ARG A 113 -1.45 -6.20 7.96
C ARG A 113 0.00 -5.77 7.87
N VAL A 114 0.25 -4.73 7.10
CA VAL A 114 1.56 -4.09 6.95
C VAL A 114 1.42 -2.60 7.18
N GLU A 115 2.26 -2.06 8.05
CA GLU A 115 2.39 -0.62 8.29
C GLU A 115 3.83 -0.22 7.97
N LEU A 116 4.03 0.68 7.03
CA LEU A 116 5.34 1.20 6.65
C LEU A 116 5.39 2.69 6.97
N THR A 117 6.47 3.12 7.61
CA THR A 117 6.66 4.51 8.03
C THR A 117 7.93 5.09 7.44
N ALA A 118 7.83 6.33 6.96
CA ALA A 118 8.94 7.11 6.41
C ALA A 118 9.66 6.43 5.24
N LEU A 119 8.91 5.77 4.35
CA LEU A 119 9.43 5.22 3.12
C LEU A 119 9.91 6.34 2.19
N LYS A 120 11.12 6.19 1.65
CA LYS A 120 11.66 7.06 0.60
C LYS A 120 11.54 6.39 -0.75
N LEU A 121 10.52 6.79 -1.51
CA LEU A 121 10.28 6.36 -2.88
C LEU A 121 11.02 7.30 -3.84
N ARG A 122 11.52 6.73 -4.93
CA ARG A 122 12.00 7.49 -6.09
C ARG A 122 11.25 7.01 -7.32
N GLY A 123 10.82 7.93 -8.15
CA GLY A 123 10.23 7.61 -9.44
C GLY A 123 10.68 8.61 -10.49
N GLU A 124 10.53 8.22 -11.74
CA GLU A 124 10.80 9.05 -12.90
C GLU A 124 9.54 9.09 -13.75
N LEU A 125 9.13 10.29 -14.16
CA LEU A 125 8.07 10.51 -15.12
C LEU A 125 8.73 10.73 -16.48
N ASP A 126 8.43 9.87 -17.46
CA ASP A 126 8.99 10.01 -18.79
C ASP A 126 8.28 11.11 -19.61
N ALA A 127 8.87 11.48 -20.76
CA ALA A 127 8.32 12.50 -21.65
C ALA A 127 6.96 12.10 -22.29
N SER A 128 6.56 10.83 -22.22
CA SER A 128 5.24 10.36 -22.64
C SER A 128 4.20 10.41 -21.51
N GLY A 129 4.61 10.83 -20.31
CA GLY A 129 3.78 10.84 -19.10
C GLY A 129 3.71 9.49 -18.39
N ALA A 130 4.51 8.49 -18.78
CA ALA A 130 4.54 7.21 -18.09
C ALA A 130 5.38 7.32 -16.80
N PHE A 131 4.77 6.91 -15.69
CA PHE A 131 5.40 6.90 -14.39
C PHE A 131 6.13 5.57 -14.15
N GLN A 132 7.40 5.65 -13.75
CA GLN A 132 8.20 4.49 -13.37
C GLN A 132 8.69 4.65 -11.94
N LEU A 133 8.32 3.72 -11.06
CA LEU A 133 8.79 3.70 -9.68
C LEU A 133 10.10 2.92 -9.60
N THR A 134 11.16 3.59 -9.12
CA THR A 134 12.46 2.96 -8.88
C THR A 134 12.31 1.85 -7.83
N GLY A 135 12.76 0.64 -8.16
CA GLY A 135 12.71 -0.55 -7.30
C GLY A 135 11.61 -1.55 -7.67
N PHE A 136 10.54 -1.14 -8.36
CA PHE A 136 9.45 -2.06 -8.77
C PHE A 136 9.41 -2.33 -10.28
N GLY A 137 10.27 -1.68 -11.06
CA GLY A 137 10.34 -1.82 -12.52
C GLY A 137 9.12 -1.24 -13.23
N SER A 138 9.16 -1.18 -14.57
CA SER A 138 8.05 -0.75 -15.43
C SER A 138 7.01 -1.87 -15.60
N GLY A 139 6.35 -2.28 -14.51
CA GLY A 139 5.14 -3.14 -14.54
C GLY A 139 5.27 -4.56 -15.13
N GLN A 140 6.41 -4.95 -15.71
CA GLN A 140 6.61 -6.23 -16.40
C GLN A 140 7.66 -7.15 -15.74
N GLY A 141 8.09 -6.82 -14.51
CA GLY A 141 9.05 -7.62 -13.74
C GLY A 141 8.39 -8.55 -12.72
N THR A 142 9.14 -9.56 -12.25
CA THR A 142 8.78 -10.47 -11.15
C THR A 142 8.30 -9.74 -9.90
N GLY A 143 8.86 -8.56 -9.61
CA GLY A 143 8.45 -7.71 -8.49
C GLY A 143 7.06 -7.08 -8.64
N ALA A 144 6.63 -6.74 -9.86
CA ALA A 144 5.31 -6.14 -10.10
C ALA A 144 4.20 -7.18 -9.88
N GLN A 145 4.38 -8.40 -10.42
CA GLN A 145 3.46 -9.51 -10.19
C GLN A 145 3.37 -9.87 -8.70
N TRP A 146 4.52 -9.95 -8.01
CA TRP A 146 4.52 -10.21 -6.57
C TRP A 146 3.79 -9.11 -5.79
N LEU A 147 3.98 -7.83 -6.16
CA LEU A 147 3.31 -6.71 -5.51
C LEU A 147 1.80 -6.77 -5.74
N GLU A 148 1.35 -7.12 -6.94
CA GLU A 148 -0.06 -7.34 -7.26
C GLU A 148 -0.66 -8.43 -6.36
N GLU A 149 -0.05 -9.61 -6.33
CA GLU A 149 -0.47 -10.72 -5.47
C GLU A 149 -0.47 -10.34 -3.99
N PHE A 150 0.53 -9.59 -3.54
CA PHE A 150 0.61 -9.07 -2.17
C PHE A 150 -0.55 -8.12 -1.85
N LEU A 151 -0.82 -7.13 -2.72
CA LEU A 151 -1.92 -6.16 -2.56
C LEU A 151 -3.30 -6.81 -2.64
N LEU A 152 -3.45 -7.89 -3.42
CA LEU A 152 -4.69 -8.65 -3.49
C LEU A 152 -4.95 -9.46 -2.22
N ASN A 153 -3.91 -10.02 -1.61
CA ASN A 153 -4.05 -10.92 -0.45
C ASN A 153 -4.07 -10.17 0.89
N ILE A 154 -3.40 -9.01 0.98
CA ILE A 154 -3.31 -8.25 2.23
C ILE A 154 -4.70 -7.78 2.71
N GLU A 155 -4.90 -7.73 4.03
CA GLU A 155 -6.11 -7.14 4.61
C GLU A 155 -5.96 -5.64 4.84
N SER A 156 -4.77 -5.18 5.22
CA SER A 156 -4.50 -3.76 5.40
C SER A 156 -3.05 -3.42 5.08
N LEU A 157 -2.86 -2.39 4.27
CA LEU A 157 -1.57 -1.75 4.01
C LEU A 157 -1.70 -0.28 4.37
N LYS A 158 -0.89 0.16 5.33
CA LYS A 158 -0.82 1.57 5.75
C LYS A 158 0.58 2.09 5.47
N LEU A 159 0.67 3.15 4.68
CA LEU A 159 1.89 3.92 4.47
C LEU A 159 1.70 5.26 5.17
N THR A 160 2.63 5.65 6.06
CA THR A 160 2.57 6.93 6.78
C THR A 160 3.90 7.69 6.74
N ASP A 161 3.82 9.02 6.60
CA ASP A 161 4.97 9.94 6.58
C ASP A 161 5.99 9.63 5.46
N ASN A 162 5.53 9.09 4.34
CA ASN A 162 6.40 8.69 3.25
C ASN A 162 6.73 9.88 2.35
N ARG A 163 7.84 9.78 1.62
CA ARG A 163 8.24 10.78 0.63
C ARG A 163 8.49 10.12 -0.71
N LEU A 164 7.90 10.68 -1.75
CA LEU A 164 8.14 10.33 -3.15
C LEU A 164 8.91 11.47 -3.82
N SER A 165 10.14 11.17 -4.23
CA SER A 165 10.95 12.01 -5.09
C SER A 165 10.67 11.65 -6.55
N LEU A 166 9.97 12.51 -7.27
CA LEU A 166 9.66 12.34 -8.68
C LEU A 166 10.61 13.17 -9.56
N GLY A 167 11.33 12.53 -10.47
CA GLY A 167 11.98 13.22 -11.59
C GLY A 167 10.96 13.53 -12.68
N LEU A 168 10.95 14.77 -13.14
CA LEU A 168 10.02 15.29 -14.15
C LEU A 168 10.70 15.36 -15.53
N PRO A 169 9.94 15.37 -16.64
CA PRO A 169 10.50 15.44 -17.99
C PRO A 169 11.33 16.70 -18.28
N ASP A 170 11.08 17.79 -17.56
CA ASP A 170 11.83 19.04 -17.63
C ASP A 170 13.19 18.99 -16.90
N GLY A 171 13.53 17.85 -16.29
CA GLY A 171 14.72 17.63 -15.49
C GLY A 171 14.61 18.13 -14.05
N ALA A 172 13.48 18.72 -13.65
CA ALA A 172 13.23 19.10 -12.27
C ALA A 172 12.94 17.86 -11.42
N ARG A 173 13.21 17.97 -10.11
CA ARG A 173 12.82 16.97 -9.13
C ARG A 173 11.79 17.56 -8.19
N ARG A 174 10.70 16.83 -7.99
CA ARG A 174 9.60 17.22 -7.12
C ARG A 174 9.39 16.21 -6.01
N GLU A 175 9.25 16.72 -4.80
CA GLU A 175 9.00 15.90 -3.63
C GLU A 175 7.51 15.94 -3.30
N PHE A 176 6.98 14.78 -2.93
CA PHE A 176 5.61 14.60 -2.47
C PHE A 176 5.62 13.88 -1.12
N ALA A 177 4.93 14.44 -0.13
CA ALA A 177 4.56 13.67 1.05
C ALA A 177 3.42 12.73 0.68
N LEU A 178 3.53 11.45 1.01
CA LEU A 178 2.60 10.39 0.62
C LEU A 178 2.10 9.64 1.85
N ASP A 179 0.79 9.66 2.03
CA ASP A 179 0.08 8.75 2.93
C ASP A 179 -0.88 7.88 2.13
N LEU A 180 -0.96 6.60 2.50
CA LEU A 180 -1.83 5.64 1.85
C LEU A 180 -2.42 4.68 2.87
N LEU A 181 -3.71 4.39 2.72
CA LEU A 181 -4.41 3.37 3.47
C LEU A 181 -5.21 2.50 2.49
N LEU A 182 -4.81 1.25 2.36
CA LEU A 182 -5.57 0.20 1.70
C LEU A 182 -6.13 -0.73 2.77
N GLU A 183 -7.43 -0.96 2.75
CA GLU A 183 -8.13 -1.86 3.65
C GLU A 183 -9.05 -2.80 2.87
N ARG A 184 -9.15 -4.05 3.32
CA ARG A 184 -10.03 -5.06 2.77
C ARG A 184 -10.96 -5.58 3.85
N GLU A 185 -12.25 -5.33 3.68
CA GLU A 185 -13.32 -5.84 4.52
C GLU A 185 -14.06 -6.93 3.75
N SER A 186 -13.75 -8.20 4.08
CA SER A 186 -14.24 -9.36 3.33
C SER A 186 -13.78 -9.33 1.86
N SER A 187 -14.67 -9.01 0.92
CA SER A 187 -14.41 -8.88 -0.51
C SER A 187 -14.32 -7.42 -0.96
N ARG A 188 -14.72 -6.46 -0.12
CA ARG A 188 -14.68 -5.04 -0.44
C ARG A 188 -13.33 -4.45 -0.09
N ARG A 189 -12.73 -3.72 -1.02
CA ARG A 189 -11.50 -2.96 -0.81
C ARG A 189 -11.81 -1.48 -0.76
N LYS A 190 -11.09 -0.77 0.11
CA LYS A 190 -11.10 0.69 0.23
C LYS A 190 -9.66 1.18 0.14
N LEU A 191 -9.40 2.13 -0.73
CA LEU A 191 -8.13 2.79 -0.90
C LEU A 191 -8.32 4.27 -0.59
N GLN A 192 -7.45 4.83 0.23
CA GLN A 192 -7.32 6.26 0.46
C GLN A 192 -5.86 6.61 0.26
N ALA A 193 -5.57 7.58 -0.58
CA ALA A 193 -4.22 8.09 -0.76
C ALA A 193 -4.24 9.61 -0.76
N LYS A 194 -3.23 10.22 -0.15
CA LYS A 194 -3.05 11.65 -0.10
C LYS A 194 -1.60 11.96 -0.46
N LEU A 195 -1.42 12.82 -1.46
CA LEU A 195 -0.13 13.32 -1.88
C LEU A 195 -0.10 14.84 -1.71
N GLU A 196 0.91 15.35 -1.04
CA GLU A 196 1.14 16.79 -0.89
C GLU A 196 2.47 17.15 -1.53
N SER A 197 2.43 18.00 -2.55
CA SER A 197 3.61 18.46 -3.26
C SER A 197 4.27 19.62 -2.55
N THR A 198 5.60 19.68 -2.60
CA THR A 198 6.36 20.88 -2.21
C THR A 198 6.03 22.12 -3.05
N ALA A 199 5.40 21.95 -4.21
CA ALA A 199 4.93 23.03 -5.07
C ALA A 199 3.51 23.54 -4.72
N GLY A 200 2.91 23.10 -3.61
CA GLY A 200 1.61 23.62 -3.15
C GLY A 200 0.38 22.91 -3.74
N ALA A 201 0.56 21.74 -4.36
CA ALA A 201 -0.54 20.91 -4.83
C ALA A 201 -0.89 19.82 -3.82
N THR A 202 -2.18 19.62 -3.54
CA THR A 202 -2.70 18.51 -2.76
C THR A 202 -3.56 17.62 -3.66
N ILE A 203 -3.23 16.34 -3.69
CA ILE A 203 -3.93 15.33 -4.48
C ILE A 203 -4.51 14.31 -3.50
N THR A 204 -5.82 14.11 -3.52
CA THR A 204 -6.52 13.12 -2.70
C THR A 204 -7.19 12.11 -3.60
N TRP A 205 -7.00 10.83 -3.32
CA TRP A 205 -7.64 9.71 -4.00
C TRP A 205 -8.42 8.89 -3.00
N LEU A 206 -9.67 8.59 -3.31
CA LEU A 206 -10.50 7.64 -2.59
C LEU A 206 -11.05 6.64 -3.60
N ALA A 207 -10.92 5.36 -3.35
CA ALA A 207 -11.54 4.34 -4.17
C ALA A 207 -12.13 3.24 -3.29
N GLU A 208 -13.24 2.66 -3.72
CA GLU A 208 -13.75 1.44 -3.12
C GLU A 208 -14.40 0.55 -4.16
N GLY A 209 -14.34 -0.76 -3.95
CA GLY A 209 -14.92 -1.71 -4.89
C GLY A 209 -14.79 -3.15 -4.43
N VAL A 210 -15.30 -4.05 -5.25
CA VAL A 210 -15.28 -5.50 -5.08
C VAL A 210 -14.68 -6.12 -6.35
N GLY A 211 -14.01 -7.26 -6.21
CA GLY A 211 -13.33 -7.91 -7.34
C GLY A 211 -11.87 -7.49 -7.46
N ASN A 212 -11.22 -7.79 -8.59
CA ASN A 212 -9.79 -7.56 -8.77
C ASN A 212 -9.53 -6.20 -9.45
N PRO A 213 -9.01 -5.18 -8.74
CA PRO A 213 -8.79 -3.84 -9.31
C PRO A 213 -7.74 -3.78 -10.43
N PHE A 214 -6.98 -4.85 -10.65
CA PHE A 214 -5.99 -4.94 -11.72
C PHE A 214 -6.59 -5.53 -13.02
N THR A 215 -7.80 -6.10 -12.96
CA THR A 215 -8.56 -6.60 -14.10
C THR A 215 -9.89 -5.84 -14.20
N PRO A 216 -9.97 -4.80 -15.06
CA PRO A 216 -11.16 -3.93 -15.15
C PRO A 216 -12.48 -4.68 -15.37
N ASP A 217 -12.45 -5.78 -16.11
CA ASP A 217 -13.64 -6.61 -16.40
C ASP A 217 -14.13 -7.41 -15.17
N GLU A 218 -13.32 -7.54 -14.12
CA GLU A 218 -13.62 -8.27 -12.89
C GLU A 218 -13.77 -7.34 -11.68
N PHE A 219 -13.89 -6.03 -11.91
CA PHE A 219 -13.94 -5.02 -10.86
C PHE A 219 -15.17 -4.14 -10.97
N ASP A 220 -15.94 -4.10 -9.89
CA ASP A 220 -17.03 -3.14 -9.69
C ASP A 220 -16.64 -2.18 -8.57
N GLY A 221 -16.72 -0.88 -8.84
CA GLY A 221 -16.31 0.09 -7.85
C GLY A 221 -16.40 1.53 -8.29
N ARG A 222 -16.10 2.41 -7.35
CA ARG A 222 -16.09 3.84 -7.54
C ARG A 222 -14.78 4.43 -7.06
N ALA A 223 -14.27 5.41 -7.79
CA ALA A 223 -13.12 6.19 -7.43
C ALA A 223 -13.44 7.68 -7.51
N TYR A 224 -12.82 8.43 -6.63
CA TYR A 224 -12.85 9.88 -6.56
C TYR A 224 -11.43 10.39 -6.43
N ALA A 225 -11.07 11.34 -7.28
CA ALA A 225 -9.81 12.06 -7.17
C ALA A 225 -10.08 13.55 -7.09
N ARG A 226 -9.36 14.23 -6.20
CA ARG A 226 -9.40 15.68 -6.02
C ARG A 226 -7.99 16.23 -6.08
N VAL A 227 -7.75 17.16 -6.99
CA VAL A 227 -6.49 17.90 -7.11
C VAL A 227 -6.79 19.35 -6.80
N VAL A 228 -6.11 19.92 -5.80
CA VAL A 228 -6.18 21.35 -5.48
C VAL A 228 -4.76 21.89 -5.58
N THR A 229 -4.57 22.94 -6.36
CA THR A 229 -3.27 23.61 -6.49
C THR A 229 -3.43 25.12 -6.42
N SER A 230 -2.49 25.79 -5.75
CA SER A 230 -2.35 27.25 -5.79
C SER A 230 -1.56 27.74 -7.00
N ASP A 231 -0.88 26.82 -7.70
CA ASP A 231 -0.04 27.09 -8.86
C ASP A 231 -0.33 26.01 -9.93
N LEU A 232 -1.16 26.37 -10.91
CA LEU A 232 -1.47 25.53 -12.06
C LEU A 232 -0.25 25.35 -12.98
N GLY A 233 0.67 26.32 -13.00
CA GLY A 233 1.92 26.25 -13.75
C GLY A 233 2.82 25.15 -13.23
N ALA A 234 2.87 24.96 -11.90
CA ALA A 234 3.58 23.83 -11.30
C ALA A 234 3.03 22.48 -11.79
N MET A 235 1.72 22.37 -12.04
CA MET A 235 1.11 21.13 -12.55
C MET A 235 1.40 20.87 -14.03
N GLN A 236 1.77 21.89 -14.80
CA GLN A 236 2.09 21.73 -16.23
C GLN A 236 3.23 20.73 -16.47
N ALA A 237 4.24 20.69 -15.58
CA ALA A 237 5.36 19.74 -15.68
C ALA A 237 4.96 18.27 -15.45
N LEU A 238 3.75 18.02 -14.93
CA LEU A 238 3.18 16.67 -14.78
C LEU A 238 2.31 16.28 -15.98
N LEU A 239 1.95 17.24 -16.83
CA LEU A 239 1.13 17.00 -18.01
C LEU A 239 2.02 16.56 -19.19
N PRO A 240 1.46 15.77 -20.11
CA PRO A 240 2.12 15.46 -21.37
C PRO A 240 2.57 16.74 -22.13
N PRO A 241 3.76 16.75 -22.75
CA PRO A 241 4.36 17.94 -23.37
C PRO A 241 3.63 18.41 -24.65
N ASP A 242 2.74 17.60 -25.19
CA ASP A 242 1.90 17.88 -26.37
C ASP A 242 0.70 18.77 -26.07
N ILE A 243 0.53 19.24 -24.83
CA ILE A 243 -0.49 20.22 -24.44
C ILE A 243 0.14 21.63 -24.45
N PRO A 244 0.00 22.44 -25.54
CA PRO A 244 0.63 23.75 -25.70
C PRO A 244 -0.13 24.86 -24.94
N LEU A 245 -0.52 24.59 -23.70
CA LEU A 245 -1.27 25.50 -22.84
C LEU A 245 -0.44 25.79 -21.60
N ARG A 246 0.07 27.01 -21.49
CA ARG A 246 0.63 27.51 -20.23
C ARG A 246 -0.51 28.08 -19.41
N MET A 247 -0.68 27.51 -18.22
CA MET A 247 -1.72 27.85 -17.25
C MET A 247 -1.05 28.42 -16.02
N ASP A 248 -1.49 29.58 -15.56
CA ASP A 248 -1.09 30.15 -14.27
C ASP A 248 -2.35 30.40 -13.43
N GLY A 249 -2.19 30.55 -12.11
CA GLY A 249 -3.28 30.74 -11.16
C GLY A 249 -3.59 29.52 -10.30
N ALA A 250 -4.74 29.54 -9.64
CA ALA A 250 -5.18 28.47 -8.73
C ALA A 250 -6.28 27.63 -9.39
N GLY A 251 -6.31 26.34 -9.08
CA GLY A 251 -7.33 25.46 -9.65
C GLY A 251 -7.63 24.26 -8.77
N GLU A 252 -8.85 23.77 -8.98
CA GLU A 252 -9.37 22.55 -8.39
C GLU A 252 -9.95 21.66 -9.49
N VAL A 253 -9.51 20.41 -9.51
CA VAL A 253 -10.04 19.35 -10.36
C VAL A 253 -10.66 18.29 -9.46
N GLN A 254 -11.90 17.90 -9.75
CA GLN A 254 -12.55 16.75 -9.15
C GLN A 254 -12.92 15.75 -10.24
N LEU A 255 -12.58 14.48 -10.02
CA LEU A 255 -12.84 13.38 -10.94
C LEU A 255 -13.62 12.30 -10.19
N TRP A 256 -14.70 11.82 -10.78
CA TRP A 256 -15.46 10.66 -10.31
C TRP A 256 -15.45 9.61 -11.40
N LEU A 257 -15.06 8.39 -11.03
CA LEU A 257 -15.11 7.22 -11.89
C LEU A 257 -16.03 6.19 -11.23
N ASP A 258 -17.01 5.72 -11.96
CA ASP A 258 -17.90 4.63 -11.55
C ASP A 258 -17.75 3.49 -12.55
N ILE A 259 -17.48 2.28 -12.09
CA ILE A 259 -17.30 1.08 -12.91
C ILE A 259 -18.35 0.08 -12.43
N ASN A 260 -19.30 -0.23 -13.31
CA ASN A 260 -20.29 -1.28 -13.08
C ASN A 260 -20.31 -2.21 -14.29
N ASP A 261 -20.16 -3.51 -14.07
CA ASP A 261 -20.15 -4.54 -15.13
C ASP A 261 -19.12 -4.24 -16.25
N GLY A 262 -17.98 -3.65 -15.88
CA GLY A 262 -16.91 -3.29 -16.81
C GLY A 262 -17.17 -2.04 -17.67
N GLU A 263 -18.29 -1.33 -17.47
CA GLU A 263 -18.57 -0.05 -18.14
C GLU A 263 -18.11 1.14 -17.27
N PRO A 264 -17.01 1.83 -17.62
CA PRO A 264 -16.56 3.00 -16.86
C PRO A 264 -17.34 4.27 -17.24
N VAL A 265 -17.91 4.93 -16.23
CA VAL A 265 -18.51 6.26 -16.34
C VAL A 265 -17.61 7.27 -15.64
N LEU A 266 -17.05 8.20 -16.39
CA LEU A 266 -16.19 9.27 -15.89
C LEU A 266 -16.94 10.60 -15.87
N ALA A 267 -16.94 11.28 -14.73
CA ALA A 267 -17.37 12.66 -14.58
C ALA A 267 -16.22 13.51 -14.05
N ALA A 268 -16.12 14.74 -14.55
CA ALA A 268 -15.09 15.69 -14.15
C ALA A 268 -15.70 17.06 -13.85
N HIS A 269 -15.18 17.73 -12.84
CA HIS A 269 -15.49 19.12 -12.53
C HIS A 269 -14.20 19.91 -12.35
N LEU A 270 -14.11 21.05 -13.02
CA LEU A 270 -12.95 21.94 -13.00
C LEU A 270 -13.42 23.32 -12.52
N ASP A 271 -12.79 23.81 -11.46
CA ASP A 271 -12.88 25.21 -11.02
C ASP A 271 -11.48 25.81 -11.13
N ALA A 272 -11.35 26.97 -11.76
CA ALA A 272 -10.09 27.68 -11.86
C ALA A 272 -10.31 29.16 -11.56
N ARG A 273 -9.32 29.76 -10.89
CA ARG A 273 -9.34 31.16 -10.46
C ARG A 273 -8.05 31.84 -10.88
N ASP A 274 -8.19 33.11 -11.24
CA ASP A 274 -7.09 33.96 -11.68
C ASP A 274 -6.28 33.31 -12.83
N LEU A 275 -7.01 32.62 -13.72
CA LEU A 275 -6.44 31.84 -14.80
C LEU A 275 -5.85 32.76 -15.88
N ASP A 276 -4.55 32.67 -16.09
CA ASP A 276 -3.90 33.24 -17.27
C ASP A 276 -3.54 32.11 -18.23
N LEU A 277 -4.09 32.18 -19.45
CA LEU A 277 -3.87 31.20 -20.51
C LEU A 277 -3.08 31.85 -21.62
N THR A 278 -1.83 31.43 -21.78
CA THR A 278 -1.00 31.85 -22.90
C THR A 278 -0.71 30.65 -23.78
N GLY A 279 -1.15 30.71 -25.04
CA GLY A 279 -0.78 29.72 -26.05
C GLY A 279 0.71 29.82 -26.40
N THR A 280 1.40 28.70 -26.48
CA THR A 280 2.84 28.66 -26.80
C THR A 280 3.15 28.80 -28.30
N SER A 281 2.13 28.87 -29.17
CA SER A 281 2.30 29.09 -30.62
C SER A 281 1.55 30.34 -31.09
N GLY A 282 2.28 31.28 -31.69
CA GLY A 282 1.75 32.51 -32.28
C GLY A 282 1.07 32.35 -33.64
N ASP A 283 0.45 31.20 -33.94
CA ASP A 283 -0.37 31.02 -35.14
C ASP A 283 -1.73 30.41 -34.73
N TRP A 284 -2.78 31.05 -35.23
CA TRP A 284 -4.19 30.84 -34.90
C TRP A 284 -4.86 30.25 -36.14
#